data_AF-A0A519MFA2-F1
#
_entry.id   AF-A0A519MFA2-F1
#
_cell.length_a   1.000
_cell.length_b   1.000
_cell.length_c   1.000
_cell.angle_alpha   90.00
_cell.angle_beta   90.00
_cell.angle_gamma   90.00
#
_symmetry.space_group_name_H-M   'P 1'
#
loop_
_entity.id
_entity.type
_entity.pdbx_description
1 polymer ?
#
loop_
_entity_poly.entity_id
_entity_poly.type
_entity_poly.pdbx_seq_one_letter_code
_entity_poly.pdbx_strand_id
1 'polypeptide(L)'
;MQLFNTLSAEERAELIDQSGKQRLTLSFYAYAHIEDPKQFRDSLFLAWNPLEVLGRIYVATEGINAQLSLPADHFYEFKDHLDTIPFLNGIRLNVAVEHDDHSFLKLTIKVRNKIVADGLNDATFDVTNKGIHLGAKDFNQMLEDPNTIVVDFRNHYESEVGHFKGALTPDVDTFRESLPIIEQQIADHKEDKNLLMYCTGGIRCEKASAFFKHKGFKNVYQLDGGIIEYTRQVKEEGLESKFIGKNFVFDHRLGERITDDIVAQCHQCGKPCDNHTNCANEACHLLFIQCDECAEAMQNTCSVECLEVIHLPEEEQKALRRGIMKGNMIFKKGKSDSLKFKKSGEELSGIALAAAPKAKAKKSIKKILIGKGEHYYPKAGIGQFLLENHELKTGDRILISGPSTGNEEIMVEQMFVNGKIADTATKGDKVTMNLPFRIRLSDKLFKIIE
;
A
#
# COMPACT_ATOMS: atom_id res chain seq x y z
N MET A 1 3.44 6.69 -29.23
CA MET A 1 3.34 5.64 -28.20
C MET A 1 2.17 5.98 -27.28
N GLN A 2 1.38 5.00 -26.82
CA GLN A 2 0.28 5.28 -25.89
C GLN A 2 0.86 5.58 -24.49
N LEU A 3 0.42 6.69 -23.89
CA LEU A 3 0.88 7.17 -22.56
C LEU A 3 -0.17 6.90 -21.47
N PHE A 4 -0.90 5.79 -21.60
CA PHE A 4 -1.98 5.41 -20.71
C PHE A 4 -2.02 3.89 -20.55
N ASN A 5 -2.59 3.43 -19.43
CA ASN A 5 -2.79 2.01 -19.17
C ASN A 5 -3.93 1.48 -20.03
N THR A 6 -3.73 0.34 -20.68
CA THR A 6 -4.74 -0.35 -21.48
C THR A 6 -5.48 -1.44 -20.69
N LEU A 7 -4.90 -1.90 -19.58
CA LEU A 7 -5.43 -2.99 -18.76
C LEU A 7 -6.32 -2.47 -17.63
N SER A 8 -7.39 -3.22 -17.37
CA SER A 8 -8.21 -3.09 -16.17
C SER A 8 -7.40 -3.49 -14.92
N ALA A 9 -7.93 -3.17 -13.73
CA ALA A 9 -7.29 -3.56 -12.48
C ALA A 9 -7.31 -5.09 -12.29
N GLU A 10 -8.42 -5.73 -12.67
CA GLU A 10 -8.62 -7.18 -12.63
C GLU A 10 -7.66 -7.89 -13.58
N GLU A 11 -7.60 -7.44 -14.85
CA GLU A 11 -6.68 -7.99 -15.85
C GLU A 11 -5.22 -7.85 -15.39
N ARG A 12 -4.87 -6.74 -14.74
CA ARG A 12 -3.52 -6.57 -14.19
C ARG A 12 -3.24 -7.55 -13.06
N ALA A 13 -4.17 -7.70 -12.12
CA ALA A 13 -4.00 -8.63 -10.99
C ALA A 13 -3.78 -10.06 -11.50
N GLU A 14 -4.60 -10.50 -12.46
CA GLU A 14 -4.42 -11.80 -13.09
C GLU A 14 -3.03 -11.96 -13.75
N LEU A 15 -2.53 -10.93 -14.45
CA LEU A 15 -1.20 -10.97 -15.06
C LEU A 15 -0.08 -11.02 -14.02
N ILE A 16 -0.23 -10.31 -12.91
CA ILE A 16 0.73 -10.35 -11.79
C ILE A 16 0.79 -11.77 -11.23
N ASP A 17 -0.36 -12.37 -10.92
CA ASP A 17 -0.46 -13.74 -10.42
C ASP A 17 0.11 -14.78 -11.40
N GLN A 18 -0.10 -14.57 -12.70
CA GLN A 18 0.43 -15.42 -13.76
C GLN A 18 1.95 -15.35 -13.90
N SER A 19 2.52 -14.16 -13.69
CA SER A 19 3.96 -13.97 -13.77
C SER A 19 4.72 -14.78 -12.72
N GLY A 20 4.10 -14.97 -11.54
CA GLY A 20 4.73 -15.57 -10.36
C GLY A 20 5.95 -14.79 -9.85
N LYS A 21 6.19 -13.58 -10.37
CA LYS A 21 7.32 -12.73 -9.98
C LYS A 21 6.98 -11.98 -8.70
N GLN A 22 7.91 -12.02 -7.75
CA GLN A 22 7.84 -11.15 -6.58
C GLN A 22 8.11 -9.71 -6.98
N ARG A 23 7.30 -8.80 -6.44
CA ARG A 23 7.43 -7.36 -6.67
C ARG A 23 7.92 -6.66 -5.41
N LEU A 24 8.85 -5.72 -5.59
CA LEU A 24 9.33 -4.85 -4.54
C LEU A 24 8.44 -3.62 -4.50
N THR A 25 7.96 -3.26 -3.31
CA THR A 25 7.26 -1.98 -3.09
C THR A 25 8.24 -0.97 -2.50
N LEU A 26 8.33 0.20 -3.13
CA LEU A 26 9.25 1.24 -2.72
C LEU A 26 8.64 2.63 -2.91
N SER A 27 9.22 3.60 -2.21
CA SER A 27 8.85 5.01 -2.35
C SER A 27 10.08 5.91 -2.32
N PHE A 28 9.97 7.07 -2.95
CA PHE A 28 10.98 8.12 -2.88
C PHE A 28 10.35 9.47 -3.23
N TYR A 29 11.04 10.54 -2.88
CA TYR A 29 10.70 11.88 -3.33
C TYR A 29 11.98 12.69 -3.51
N ALA A 30 11.94 13.67 -4.40
CA ALA A 30 13.03 14.60 -4.60
C ALA A 30 12.45 15.98 -4.92
N TYR A 31 12.94 17.00 -4.22
CA TYR A 31 12.69 18.39 -4.57
C TYR A 31 13.75 18.86 -5.56
N ALA A 32 13.33 19.26 -6.74
CA ALA A 32 14.19 19.74 -7.81
C ALA A 32 13.36 20.64 -8.74
N HIS A 33 14.00 21.62 -9.38
CA HIS A 33 13.32 22.42 -10.38
C HIS A 33 13.16 21.61 -11.68
N ILE A 34 11.92 21.25 -12.01
CA ILE A 34 11.58 20.56 -13.26
C ILE A 34 10.91 21.57 -14.19
N GLU A 35 11.61 21.96 -15.25
CA GLU A 35 11.16 23.00 -16.19
C GLU A 35 9.86 22.62 -16.91
N ASP A 36 9.80 21.39 -17.47
CA ASP A 36 8.60 20.85 -18.11
C ASP A 36 8.13 19.55 -17.40
N PRO A 37 7.27 19.68 -16.38
CA PRO A 37 6.68 18.53 -15.68
C PRO A 37 5.92 17.57 -16.60
N LYS A 38 5.37 18.04 -17.71
CA LYS A 38 4.62 17.20 -18.65
C LYS A 38 5.57 16.35 -19.48
N GLN A 39 6.62 16.95 -20.02
CA GLN A 39 7.66 16.21 -20.74
C GLN A 39 8.35 15.20 -19.83
N PHE A 40 8.68 15.59 -18.58
CA PHE A 40 9.27 14.67 -17.61
C PHE A 40 8.31 13.53 -17.25
N ARG A 41 7.02 13.81 -17.04
CA ARG A 41 6.01 12.76 -16.84
C ARG A 41 5.99 11.78 -18.01
N ASP A 42 6.02 12.29 -19.24
CA ASP A 42 5.92 11.46 -20.44
C ASP A 42 7.16 10.58 -20.60
N SER A 43 8.37 11.12 -20.39
CA SER A 43 9.60 10.34 -20.44
C SER A 43 9.64 9.24 -19.39
N LEU A 44 9.22 9.52 -18.15
CA LEU A 44 9.11 8.51 -17.09
C LEU A 44 8.12 7.41 -17.47
N PHE A 45 6.97 7.74 -18.05
CA PHE A 45 6.00 6.72 -18.45
C PHE A 45 6.58 5.78 -19.51
N LEU A 46 7.30 6.34 -20.49
CA LEU A 46 7.95 5.55 -21.54
C LEU A 46 9.06 4.64 -21.00
N ALA A 47 9.82 5.11 -20.03
CA ALA A 47 10.90 4.33 -19.43
C ALA A 47 10.38 3.26 -18.46
N TRP A 48 9.35 3.57 -17.67
CA TRP A 48 8.92 2.70 -16.56
C TRP A 48 7.85 1.68 -16.93
N ASN A 49 7.06 1.94 -17.97
CA ASN A 49 6.05 0.99 -18.43
C ASN A 49 6.66 -0.34 -18.93
N PRO A 50 7.76 -0.36 -19.72
CA PRO A 50 8.45 -1.59 -20.10
C PRO A 50 9.05 -2.37 -18.92
N LEU A 51 9.44 -1.68 -17.86
CA LEU A 51 9.97 -2.27 -16.61
C LEU A 51 8.87 -2.81 -15.69
N GLU A 52 7.62 -2.81 -16.16
CA GLU A 52 6.44 -3.22 -15.41
C GLU A 52 6.26 -2.48 -14.08
N VAL A 53 6.72 -1.23 -13.99
CA VAL A 53 6.49 -0.37 -12.82
C VAL A 53 5.01 -0.06 -12.73
N LEU A 54 4.43 -0.26 -11.55
CA LEU A 54 3.06 0.12 -11.21
C LEU A 54 3.13 1.04 -10.01
N GLY A 55 2.29 2.06 -9.92
CA GLY A 55 2.46 3.04 -8.86
C GLY A 55 1.65 4.31 -9.04
N ARG A 56 1.77 5.17 -8.04
CA ARG A 56 1.27 6.54 -8.06
C ARG A 56 2.44 7.49 -7.93
N ILE A 57 2.65 8.26 -8.97
CA ILE A 57 3.76 9.20 -9.08
C ILE A 57 3.19 10.58 -9.40
N TYR A 58 3.63 11.56 -8.64
CA TYR A 58 3.33 12.96 -8.85
C TYR A 58 4.59 13.68 -9.29
N VAL A 59 4.45 14.42 -10.39
CA VAL A 59 5.47 15.31 -10.91
C VAL A 59 4.92 16.73 -10.85
N ALA A 60 5.72 17.66 -10.35
CA ALA A 60 5.42 19.09 -10.36
C ALA A 60 6.69 19.86 -10.71
N THR A 61 6.58 21.16 -10.94
CA THR A 61 7.76 22.02 -11.15
C THR A 61 8.73 21.97 -9.96
N GLU A 62 8.23 21.65 -8.77
CA GLU A 62 9.04 21.52 -7.55
C GLU A 62 9.66 20.13 -7.34
N GLY A 63 9.39 19.14 -8.20
CA GLY A 63 10.07 17.85 -8.13
C GLY A 63 9.17 16.63 -8.41
N ILE A 64 9.51 15.51 -7.77
CA ILE A 64 8.82 14.22 -7.91
C ILE A 64 8.52 13.57 -6.56
N ASN A 65 7.37 12.91 -6.46
CA ASN A 65 7.00 12.03 -5.36
C ASN A 65 6.46 10.73 -5.94
N ALA A 66 7.05 9.60 -5.57
CA ALA A 66 6.75 8.30 -6.15
C ALA A 66 6.50 7.26 -5.06
N GLN A 67 5.40 6.52 -5.21
CA GLN A 67 5.13 5.28 -4.51
C GLN A 67 4.79 4.24 -5.58
N LEU A 68 5.55 3.15 -5.63
CA LEU A 68 5.47 2.20 -6.73
C LEU A 68 5.82 0.78 -6.29
N SER A 69 5.47 -0.18 -7.13
CA SER A 69 5.99 -1.53 -7.11
C SER A 69 6.53 -1.90 -8.49
N LEU A 70 7.53 -2.78 -8.52
CA LEU A 70 8.11 -3.32 -9.74
C LEU A 70 8.58 -4.76 -9.51
N PRO A 71 8.69 -5.61 -10.55
CA PRO A 71 9.30 -6.92 -10.42
C PRO A 71 10.74 -6.81 -9.90
N ALA A 72 11.12 -7.69 -8.95
CA ALA A 72 12.42 -7.62 -8.30
C ALA A 72 13.61 -7.74 -9.28
N ASP A 73 13.44 -8.46 -10.38
CA ASP A 73 14.42 -8.62 -11.44
C ASP A 73 14.67 -7.35 -12.27
N HIS A 74 13.74 -6.40 -12.28
CA HIS A 74 13.90 -5.08 -12.92
C HIS A 74 14.45 -4.00 -11.99
N PHE A 75 14.75 -4.32 -10.72
CA PHE A 75 15.16 -3.33 -9.72
C PHE A 75 16.41 -2.54 -10.13
N TYR A 76 17.47 -3.23 -10.60
CA TYR A 76 18.71 -2.57 -10.98
C TYR A 76 18.55 -1.74 -12.25
N GLU A 77 17.82 -2.22 -13.25
CA GLU A 77 17.53 -1.45 -14.47
C GLU A 77 16.72 -0.18 -14.16
N PHE A 78 15.74 -0.29 -13.25
CA PHE A 78 15.00 0.87 -12.75
C PHE A 78 15.91 1.86 -12.02
N LYS A 79 16.80 1.37 -11.15
CA LYS A 79 17.76 2.21 -10.42
C LYS A 79 18.75 2.89 -11.37
N ASP A 80 19.30 2.16 -12.34
CA ASP A 80 20.22 2.70 -13.34
C ASP A 80 19.54 3.83 -14.14
N HIS A 81 18.27 3.65 -14.52
CA HIS A 81 17.49 4.72 -15.14
C HIS A 81 17.32 5.94 -14.22
N LEU A 82 17.01 5.75 -12.93
CA LEU A 82 16.95 6.88 -11.97
C LEU A 82 18.29 7.62 -11.91
N ASP A 83 19.39 6.88 -11.90
CA ASP A 83 20.74 7.47 -11.84
C ASP A 83 21.13 8.26 -13.09
N THR A 84 20.43 8.06 -14.23
CA THR A 84 20.58 8.93 -15.41
C THR A 84 19.94 10.31 -15.25
N ILE A 85 19.05 10.49 -14.27
CA ILE A 85 18.37 11.76 -14.00
C ILE A 85 19.17 12.50 -12.93
N PRO A 86 19.79 13.66 -13.23
CA PRO A 86 20.81 14.27 -12.35
C PRO A 86 20.39 14.49 -10.90
N PHE A 87 19.14 14.95 -10.67
CA PHE A 87 18.63 15.20 -9.31
C PHE A 87 18.09 13.94 -8.59
N LEU A 88 18.06 12.79 -9.28
CA LEU A 88 17.69 11.50 -8.71
C LEU A 88 18.88 10.55 -8.58
N ASN A 89 20.07 10.96 -9.02
CA ASN A 89 21.28 10.15 -8.89
C ASN A 89 21.59 9.87 -7.43
N GLY A 90 21.70 8.58 -7.09
CA GLY A 90 21.95 8.13 -5.72
C GLY A 90 20.79 8.37 -4.76
N ILE A 91 19.57 8.61 -5.26
CA ILE A 91 18.41 8.82 -4.41
C ILE A 91 18.14 7.60 -3.53
N ARG A 92 17.87 7.84 -2.25
CA ARG A 92 17.42 6.79 -1.33
C ARG A 92 16.04 6.30 -1.76
N LEU A 93 15.94 4.99 -1.96
CA LEU A 93 14.69 4.28 -2.18
C LEU A 93 14.23 3.69 -0.84
N ASN A 94 13.12 4.18 -0.31
CA ASN A 94 12.51 3.63 0.88
C ASN A 94 11.79 2.33 0.49
N VAL A 95 12.45 1.20 0.72
CA VAL A 95 11.88 -0.13 0.53
C VAL A 95 10.87 -0.40 1.65
N ALA A 96 9.66 -0.81 1.27
CA ALA A 96 8.59 -1.12 2.20
C ALA A 96 8.97 -2.24 3.20
N VAL A 97 8.35 -2.23 4.39
CA VAL A 97 8.59 -3.25 5.42
C VAL A 97 7.96 -4.59 5.04
N GLU A 98 6.79 -4.53 4.42
CA GLU A 98 6.05 -5.69 3.89
C GLU A 98 5.97 -5.57 2.37
N HIS A 99 5.90 -6.67 1.63
CA HIS A 99 5.71 -6.65 0.18
C HIS A 99 4.42 -7.36 -0.21
N ASP A 100 3.71 -6.77 -1.17
CA ASP A 100 2.51 -7.36 -1.77
C ASP A 100 2.59 -7.09 -3.27
N ASP A 101 2.50 -8.15 -4.06
CA ASP A 101 2.54 -8.08 -5.52
C ASP A 101 1.40 -7.19 -6.07
N HIS A 102 0.29 -7.07 -5.33
CA HIS A 102 -0.87 -6.27 -5.68
C HIS A 102 -0.89 -4.87 -5.08
N SER A 103 0.23 -4.39 -4.50
CA SER A 103 0.32 -3.04 -3.91
C SER A 103 -0.21 -1.96 -4.88
N PHE A 104 0.11 -2.10 -6.16
CA PHE A 104 -0.38 -1.24 -7.24
C PHE A 104 -0.78 -2.07 -8.46
N LEU A 105 -1.86 -1.66 -9.14
CA LEU A 105 -2.36 -2.33 -10.35
C LEU A 105 -2.26 -1.48 -11.61
N LYS A 106 -1.75 -0.24 -11.52
CA LYS A 106 -1.63 0.69 -12.67
C LYS A 106 -0.43 1.58 -12.52
N LEU A 107 0.24 1.92 -13.62
CA LEU A 107 1.24 2.99 -13.66
C LEU A 107 0.52 4.33 -13.80
N THR A 108 0.52 5.13 -12.73
CA THR A 108 -0.17 6.41 -12.71
C THR A 108 0.81 7.52 -12.44
N ILE A 109 1.25 8.21 -13.50
CA ILE A 109 2.10 9.40 -13.37
C ILE A 109 1.27 10.65 -13.69
N LYS A 110 1.08 11.52 -12.70
CA LYS A 110 0.24 12.72 -12.84
C LYS A 110 1.07 13.98 -12.64
N VAL A 111 0.86 14.94 -13.54
CA VAL A 111 1.31 16.31 -13.32
C VAL A 111 0.41 16.95 -12.27
N ARG A 112 1.03 17.63 -11.31
CA ARG A 112 0.39 18.33 -10.20
C ARG A 112 1.02 19.70 -10.03
N ASN A 113 0.32 20.60 -9.35
CA ASN A 113 0.87 21.90 -8.96
C ASN A 113 1.98 21.73 -7.90
N LYS A 114 1.79 20.74 -7.01
CA LYS A 114 2.74 20.36 -5.97
C LYS A 114 2.81 18.85 -5.83
N ILE A 115 3.98 18.32 -5.46
CA ILE A 115 4.20 16.87 -5.22
C ILE A 115 3.61 16.41 -3.88
N VAL A 116 3.31 17.36 -2.99
CA VAL A 116 2.52 17.18 -1.77
C VAL A 116 1.57 18.38 -1.61
N ALA A 117 0.30 18.13 -1.28
CA ALA A 117 -0.69 19.19 -1.14
C ALA A 117 -0.57 19.89 0.23
N ASP A 118 0.39 20.80 0.35
CA ASP A 118 0.70 21.52 1.60
C ASP A 118 -0.17 22.75 1.89
N GLY A 119 -0.73 23.39 0.84
CA GLY A 119 -1.46 24.66 0.98
C GLY A 119 -0.62 25.87 1.36
N LEU A 120 0.70 25.74 1.27
CA LEU A 120 1.64 26.81 1.54
C LEU A 120 1.86 27.66 0.29
N ASN A 121 2.10 28.95 0.51
CA ASN A 121 2.62 29.83 -0.53
C ASN A 121 4.14 29.85 -0.46
N ASP A 122 4.80 29.10 -1.33
CA ASP A 122 6.26 28.94 -1.32
C ASP A 122 6.99 30.26 -1.63
N ALA A 123 6.30 31.29 -2.14
CA ALA A 123 6.89 32.60 -2.35
C ALA A 123 7.07 33.41 -1.05
N THR A 124 6.46 32.99 0.07
CA THR A 124 6.52 33.76 1.33
C THR A 124 7.66 33.35 2.25
N PHE A 125 8.34 32.23 1.98
CA PHE A 125 9.44 31.73 2.79
C PHE A 125 10.35 30.79 2.01
N ASP A 126 11.58 30.61 2.50
CA ASP A 126 12.54 29.70 1.89
C ASP A 126 12.23 28.25 2.26
N VAL A 127 11.68 27.49 1.31
CA VAL A 127 11.37 26.06 1.44
C VAL A 127 12.61 25.15 1.54
N THR A 128 13.81 25.68 1.27
CA THR A 128 15.07 24.95 1.40
C THR A 128 15.68 25.06 2.80
N ASN A 129 15.22 26.02 3.60
CA ASN A 129 15.63 26.20 4.99
C ASN A 129 14.95 25.18 5.92
N LYS A 130 15.37 23.92 5.81
CA LYS A 130 14.75 22.77 6.48
C LYS A 130 15.25 22.56 7.90
N GLY A 131 14.53 21.73 8.64
CA GLY A 131 14.96 21.22 9.95
C GLY A 131 16.15 20.27 9.85
N ILE A 132 16.68 19.88 11.00
CA ILE A 132 17.79 18.92 11.10
C ILE A 132 17.22 17.50 10.99
N HIS A 133 17.75 16.71 10.05
CA HIS A 133 17.41 15.29 9.90
C HIS A 133 18.08 14.44 10.98
N LEU A 134 17.30 13.59 11.65
CA LEU A 134 17.77 12.66 12.67
C LEU A 134 17.53 11.21 12.22
N GLY A 135 18.54 10.36 12.42
CA GLY A 135 18.37 8.91 12.32
C GLY A 135 17.57 8.35 13.51
N ALA A 136 17.21 7.07 13.45
CA ALA A 136 16.34 6.42 14.43
C ALA A 136 16.86 6.49 15.86
N LYS A 137 18.17 6.32 16.06
CA LYS A 137 18.81 6.41 17.37
C LYS A 137 18.69 7.80 18.00
N ASP A 138 19.07 8.84 17.26
CA ASP A 138 19.01 10.23 17.75
C ASP A 138 17.55 10.69 17.91
N PHE A 139 16.67 10.23 17.02
CA PHE A 139 15.23 10.47 17.13
C PHE A 139 14.66 9.85 18.40
N ASN A 140 15.01 8.60 18.71
CA ASN A 140 14.63 7.93 19.96
C ASN A 140 15.14 8.66 21.20
N GLN A 141 16.40 9.11 21.18
CA GLN A 141 16.96 9.89 22.28
C GLN A 141 16.20 11.21 22.49
N MET A 142 15.85 11.90 21.39
CA MET A 142 15.14 13.17 21.47
C MET A 142 13.67 13.00 21.91
N LEU A 143 13.04 11.87 21.60
CA LEU A 143 11.70 11.51 22.11
C LEU A 143 11.66 11.37 23.63
N GLU A 144 12.77 11.00 24.27
CA GLU A 144 12.86 10.83 25.73
C GLU A 144 13.13 12.16 26.45
N ASP A 145 13.49 13.22 25.73
CA ASP A 145 13.72 14.55 26.30
C ASP A 145 12.37 15.22 26.65
N PRO A 146 12.09 15.55 27.93
CA PRO A 146 10.86 16.25 28.33
C PRO A 146 10.76 17.68 27.75
N ASN A 147 11.83 18.19 27.16
CA ASN A 147 11.86 19.45 26.44
C ASN A 147 11.49 19.33 24.94
N THR A 148 11.12 18.13 24.49
CA THR A 148 10.73 17.87 23.11
C THR A 148 9.21 17.79 22.96
N ILE A 149 8.70 18.48 21.94
CA ILE A 149 7.35 18.30 21.42
C ILE A 149 7.46 17.50 20.12
N VAL A 150 6.97 16.26 20.15
CA VAL A 150 6.88 15.43 18.95
C VAL A 150 5.52 15.62 18.27
N VAL A 151 5.54 15.80 16.95
CA VAL A 151 4.33 16.06 16.14
C VAL A 151 4.22 15.10 14.97
N ASP A 152 3.05 14.48 14.84
CA ASP A 152 2.67 13.67 13.70
C ASP A 152 2.09 14.56 12.59
N PHE A 153 2.78 14.68 11.46
CA PHE A 153 2.28 15.44 10.29
C PHE A 153 1.42 14.60 9.36
N ARG A 154 0.98 13.42 9.83
CA ARG A 154 0.06 12.59 9.09
C ARG A 154 -1.39 12.98 9.33
N ASN A 155 -2.28 12.50 8.46
CA ASN A 155 -3.71 12.72 8.65
C ASN A 155 -4.23 11.82 9.78
N HIS A 156 -5.38 12.14 10.37
CA HIS A 156 -5.90 11.43 11.55
C HIS A 156 -6.06 9.90 11.33
N TYR A 157 -6.48 9.48 10.12
CA TYR A 157 -6.65 8.06 9.81
C TYR A 157 -5.33 7.29 9.71
N GLU A 158 -4.20 8.00 9.61
CA GLU A 158 -2.87 7.38 9.61
C GLU A 158 -2.34 7.23 11.04
N SER A 159 -2.62 8.19 11.92
CA SER A 159 -2.20 8.19 13.33
C SER A 159 -3.09 7.32 14.21
N GLU A 160 -4.36 7.14 13.86
CA GLU A 160 -5.32 6.31 14.63
C GLU A 160 -4.89 4.83 14.73
N VAL A 161 -4.11 4.31 13.76
CA VAL A 161 -3.64 2.91 13.75
C VAL A 161 -2.21 2.72 14.22
N GLY A 162 -1.47 3.81 14.43
CA GLY A 162 -0.11 3.75 14.96
C GLY A 162 0.57 5.10 14.90
N HIS A 163 1.41 5.40 15.89
CA HIS A 163 2.08 6.69 16.07
C HIS A 163 3.27 6.52 17.02
N PHE A 164 4.12 7.56 17.14
CA PHE A 164 5.15 7.57 18.18
C PHE A 164 4.52 7.86 19.55
N LYS A 165 4.97 7.16 20.58
CA LYS A 165 4.51 7.41 21.97
C LYS A 165 4.72 8.88 22.32
N GLY A 166 3.70 9.53 22.87
CA GLY A 166 3.73 10.95 23.26
C GLY A 166 3.62 11.96 22.11
N ALA A 167 3.43 11.51 20.86
CA ALA A 167 3.23 12.40 19.73
C ALA A 167 1.90 13.16 19.81
N LEU A 168 1.96 14.46 19.51
CA LEU A 168 0.77 15.24 19.19
C LEU A 168 0.25 14.77 17.82
N THR A 169 -0.97 14.24 17.81
CA THR A 169 -1.65 13.73 16.62
C THR A 169 -2.85 14.62 16.28
N PRO A 170 -2.71 15.63 15.41
CA PRO A 170 -3.80 16.55 15.09
C PRO A 170 -4.98 15.81 14.45
N ASP A 171 -6.20 16.12 14.91
CA ASP A 171 -7.41 15.54 14.35
C ASP A 171 -7.82 16.21 13.02
N VAL A 172 -7.04 16.00 11.97
CA VAL A 172 -7.22 16.64 10.66
C VAL A 172 -7.38 15.64 9.51
N ASP A 173 -8.12 16.04 8.48
CA ASP A 173 -8.34 15.20 7.30
C ASP A 173 -7.20 15.36 6.28
N THR A 174 -6.52 16.52 6.28
CA THR A 174 -5.47 16.85 5.33
C THR A 174 -4.23 17.49 5.98
N PHE A 175 -3.05 17.23 5.39
CA PHE A 175 -1.79 17.85 5.80
C PHE A 175 -1.85 19.40 5.80
N ARG A 176 -2.54 20.00 4.83
CA ARG A 176 -2.73 21.45 4.76
C ARG A 176 -3.43 22.02 6.00
N GLU A 177 -4.42 21.32 6.53
CA GLU A 177 -5.13 21.73 7.74
C GLU A 177 -4.23 21.59 8.99
N SER A 178 -3.32 20.61 9.01
CA SER A 178 -2.44 20.35 10.16
C SER A 178 -1.54 21.55 10.51
N LEU A 179 -0.97 22.21 9.50
CA LEU A 179 0.08 23.22 9.68
C LEU A 179 -0.34 24.39 10.58
N PRO A 180 -1.44 25.13 10.29
CA PRO A 180 -1.87 26.23 11.15
C PRO A 180 -2.36 25.77 12.52
N ILE A 181 -2.98 24.59 12.62
CA ILE A 181 -3.49 24.05 13.89
C ILE A 181 -2.33 23.74 14.83
N ILE A 182 -1.32 23.02 14.34
CA ILE A 182 -0.13 22.71 15.12
C ILE A 182 0.59 24.01 15.50
N GLU A 183 0.82 24.93 14.55
CA GLU A 183 1.52 26.19 14.84
C GLU A 183 0.86 26.99 15.96
N GLN A 184 -0.47 27.06 15.98
CA GLN A 184 -1.21 27.71 17.06
C GLN A 184 -1.07 26.96 18.39
N GLN A 185 -1.11 25.63 18.40
CA GLN A 185 -1.02 24.81 19.61
C GLN A 185 0.34 24.91 20.31
N ILE A 186 1.42 25.10 19.54
CA ILE A 186 2.80 25.14 20.07
C ILE A 186 3.45 26.52 19.94
N ALA A 187 2.65 27.58 19.72
CA ALA A 187 3.12 28.93 19.43
C ALA A 187 3.99 29.54 20.54
N ASP A 188 3.70 29.20 21.81
CA ASP A 188 4.44 29.69 22.97
C ASP A 188 5.80 29.01 23.16
N HIS A 189 6.08 27.97 22.37
CA HIS A 189 7.24 27.08 22.52
C HIS A 189 8.30 27.26 21.42
N LYS A 190 8.26 28.39 20.70
CA LYS A 190 9.15 28.68 19.55
C LYS A 190 10.64 28.70 19.91
N GLU A 191 10.93 29.09 21.13
CA GLU A 191 12.27 29.48 21.57
C GLU A 191 12.93 28.42 22.47
N ASP A 192 12.14 27.73 23.29
CA ASP A 192 12.59 26.90 24.41
C ASP A 192 12.46 25.40 24.15
N LYS A 193 11.54 24.95 23.29
CA LYS A 193 11.30 23.52 23.03
C LYS A 193 11.94 23.03 21.74
N ASN A 194 12.25 21.74 21.71
CA ASN A 194 12.59 21.04 20.47
C ASN A 194 11.30 20.63 19.76
N LEU A 195 11.12 21.03 18.51
CA LEU A 195 10.05 20.54 17.64
C LEU A 195 10.56 19.33 16.85
N LEU A 196 10.10 18.14 17.19
CA LEU A 196 10.46 16.89 16.55
C LEU A 196 9.31 16.41 15.65
N MET A 197 9.59 16.15 14.38
CA MET A 197 8.53 15.91 13.40
C MET A 197 8.74 14.61 12.63
N TYR A 198 7.64 13.96 12.27
CA TYR A 198 7.70 12.78 11.42
C TYR A 198 6.47 12.66 10.51
N CYS A 199 6.63 11.85 9.47
CA CYS A 199 5.54 11.32 8.67
C CYS A 199 5.97 9.97 8.07
N THR A 200 5.16 9.38 7.20
CA THR A 200 5.41 8.05 6.61
C THR A 200 6.78 7.92 5.93
N GLY A 201 7.12 8.87 5.05
CA GLY A 201 8.32 8.79 4.20
C GLY A 201 9.15 10.08 4.13
N GLY A 202 8.91 11.06 5.00
CA GLY A 202 9.68 12.30 5.12
C GLY A 202 9.14 13.51 4.34
N ILE A 203 8.53 13.33 3.17
CA ILE A 203 8.16 14.45 2.26
C ILE A 203 7.35 15.59 2.90
N ARG A 204 6.41 15.29 3.82
CA ARG A 204 5.61 16.33 4.50
C ARG A 204 6.47 17.16 5.47
N CYS A 205 7.41 16.50 6.16
CA CYS A 205 8.29 17.15 7.12
C CYS A 205 9.23 18.15 6.44
N GLU A 206 9.63 17.90 5.19
CA GLU A 206 10.46 18.84 4.42
C GLU A 206 9.81 20.23 4.32
N LYS A 207 8.53 20.30 3.95
CA LYS A 207 7.77 21.56 3.86
C LYS A 207 7.38 22.09 5.24
N ALA A 208 6.96 21.19 6.14
CA ALA A 208 6.58 21.59 7.50
C ALA A 208 7.77 22.23 8.24
N SER A 209 8.95 21.61 8.19
CA SER A 209 10.13 22.11 8.88
C SER A 209 10.54 23.50 8.43
N ALA A 210 10.55 23.76 7.12
CA ALA A 210 10.80 25.09 6.59
C ALA A 210 9.73 26.10 7.01
N PHE A 211 8.46 25.70 7.04
CA PHE A 211 7.36 26.53 7.54
C PHE A 211 7.52 26.88 9.02
N PHE A 212 7.83 25.91 9.89
CA PHE A 212 8.02 26.16 11.33
C PHE A 212 9.26 27.02 11.61
N LYS A 213 10.37 26.82 10.89
CA LYS A 213 11.53 27.73 10.98
C LYS A 213 11.16 29.16 10.57
N HIS A 214 10.39 29.33 9.49
CA HIS A 214 9.88 30.63 9.08
C HIS A 214 8.96 31.27 10.13
N LYS A 215 8.20 30.47 10.89
CA LYS A 215 7.33 30.92 12.00
C LYS A 215 8.08 31.26 13.29
N GLY A 216 9.40 31.12 13.31
CA GLY A 216 10.28 31.51 14.40
C GLY A 216 10.70 30.36 15.32
N PHE A 217 10.39 29.10 14.98
CA PHE A 217 10.84 27.97 15.78
C PHE A 217 12.35 27.77 15.60
N LYS A 218 13.11 27.82 16.70
CA LYS A 218 14.58 27.73 16.68
C LYS A 218 15.09 26.31 16.50
N ASN A 219 14.48 25.36 17.21
CA ASN A 219 14.94 23.99 17.32
C ASN A 219 13.99 23.07 16.56
N VAL A 220 14.23 22.86 15.27
CA VAL A 220 13.35 22.09 14.39
C VAL A 220 14.08 20.87 13.86
N TYR A 221 13.58 19.69 14.19
CA TYR A 221 14.15 18.38 13.86
C TYR A 221 13.12 17.50 13.17
N GLN A 222 13.58 16.59 12.32
CA GLN A 222 12.71 15.68 11.59
C GLN A 222 13.32 14.30 11.40
N LEU A 223 12.48 13.29 11.37
CA LEU A 223 12.90 11.90 11.14
C LEU A 223 13.39 11.71 9.69
N ASP A 224 14.64 11.31 9.53
CA ASP A 224 15.21 11.05 8.21
C ASP A 224 14.55 9.83 7.55
N GLY A 225 14.06 10.00 6.33
CA GLY A 225 13.33 8.97 5.59
C GLY A 225 11.96 8.57 6.15
N GLY A 226 11.52 9.16 7.27
CA GLY A 226 10.22 8.90 7.90
C GLY A 226 10.11 7.53 8.60
N ILE A 227 8.88 7.13 8.93
CA ILE A 227 8.58 5.89 9.67
C ILE A 227 9.14 4.64 8.97
N ILE A 228 9.15 4.62 7.64
CA ILE A 228 9.66 3.48 6.86
C ILE A 228 11.17 3.27 7.14
N GLU A 229 11.97 4.33 7.00
CA GLU A 229 13.42 4.26 7.24
C GLU A 229 13.73 4.05 8.72
N TYR A 230 12.97 4.68 9.62
CA TYR A 230 13.07 4.42 11.06
C TYR A 230 12.92 2.94 11.40
N THR A 231 11.90 2.29 10.83
CA THR A 231 11.65 0.86 11.08
C THR A 231 12.80 0.00 10.57
N ARG A 232 13.39 0.36 9.42
CA ARG A 232 14.56 -0.32 8.87
C ARG A 232 15.76 -0.21 9.81
N GLN A 233 16.09 1.00 10.26
CA GLN A 233 17.20 1.27 11.18
C GLN A 233 16.99 0.60 12.54
N VAL A 234 15.78 0.66 13.11
CA VAL A 234 15.44 -0.03 14.37
C VAL A 234 15.73 -1.52 14.28
N LYS A 235 15.37 -2.18 13.17
CA LYS A 235 15.63 -3.61 12.97
C LYS A 235 17.11 -3.91 12.75
N GLU A 236 17.78 -3.11 11.91
CA GLU A 236 19.19 -3.30 11.56
C GLU A 236 20.12 -3.07 12.76
N GLU A 237 19.83 -2.05 13.55
CA GLU A 237 20.64 -1.64 14.71
C GLU A 237 20.19 -2.29 16.03
N GLY A 238 19.09 -3.04 16.02
CA GLY A 238 18.54 -3.70 17.22
C GLY A 238 18.03 -2.71 18.28
N LEU A 239 17.46 -1.58 17.86
CA LEU A 239 16.91 -0.57 18.76
C LEU A 239 15.52 -0.96 19.27
N GLU A 240 15.08 -0.34 20.37
CA GLU A 240 13.68 -0.39 20.77
C GLU A 240 12.84 0.55 19.87
N SER A 241 11.76 0.04 19.28
CA SER A 241 10.80 0.89 18.57
C SER A 241 10.02 1.75 19.58
N LYS A 242 10.06 3.07 19.41
CA LYS A 242 9.19 4.02 20.10
C LYS A 242 7.91 4.31 19.32
N PHE A 243 7.84 3.87 18.05
CA PHE A 243 6.61 3.81 17.28
C PHE A 243 5.78 2.60 17.73
N ILE A 244 4.48 2.78 17.91
CA ILE A 244 3.52 1.72 18.27
C ILE A 244 2.48 1.56 17.16
N GLY A 245 2.15 0.32 16.82
CA GLY A 245 1.09 -0.05 15.88
C GLY A 245 1.49 -0.14 14.42
N LYS A 246 0.57 0.27 13.55
CA LYS A 246 0.68 0.18 12.09
C LYS A 246 1.12 1.50 11.49
N ASN A 247 1.98 1.45 10.49
CA ASN A 247 2.22 2.60 9.62
C ASN A 247 1.28 2.52 8.42
N PHE A 248 0.38 3.50 8.26
CA PHE A 248 -0.47 3.58 7.08
C PHE A 248 0.35 3.84 5.80
N VAL A 249 0.05 3.10 4.72
CA VAL A 249 0.68 3.26 3.40
C VAL A 249 -0.38 3.50 2.32
N PHE A 250 -0.01 4.25 1.29
CA PHE A 250 -0.93 4.81 0.28
C PHE A 250 -1.12 3.91 -0.94
N ASP A 251 -1.24 2.62 -0.69
CA ASP A 251 -1.39 1.56 -1.67
C ASP A 251 -2.38 0.50 -1.17
N HIS A 252 -2.55 -0.60 -1.91
CA HIS A 252 -3.58 -1.59 -1.60
C HIS A 252 -3.39 -2.31 -0.25
N ARG A 253 -2.18 -2.25 0.36
CA ARG A 253 -1.91 -2.85 1.67
C ARG A 253 -2.55 -2.08 2.82
N LEU A 254 -2.80 -0.78 2.62
CA LEU A 254 -3.41 0.16 3.59
C LEU A 254 -2.70 0.23 4.96
N GLY A 255 -1.53 -0.36 5.08
CA GLY A 255 -0.60 -0.20 6.20
C GLY A 255 0.35 -1.38 6.32
N GLU A 256 1.41 -1.17 7.07
CA GLU A 256 2.45 -2.16 7.37
C GLU A 256 2.62 -2.26 8.89
N ARG A 257 2.75 -3.47 9.43
CA ARG A 257 2.94 -3.65 10.88
C ARG A 257 4.34 -3.19 11.28
N ILE A 258 4.44 -2.26 12.22
CA ILE A 258 5.73 -1.85 12.79
C ILE A 258 5.98 -2.56 14.12
N THR A 259 4.98 -2.54 15.00
CA THR A 259 4.95 -3.33 16.25
C THR A 259 3.64 -4.09 16.37
N ASP A 260 3.62 -5.07 17.28
CA ASP A 260 2.44 -5.90 17.53
C ASP A 260 1.34 -5.14 18.30
N ASP A 261 1.56 -3.89 18.71
CA ASP A 261 0.54 -3.11 19.43
C ASP A 261 -0.67 -2.84 18.52
N ILE A 262 -1.88 -3.07 19.02
CA ILE A 262 -3.12 -2.57 18.41
C ILE A 262 -3.55 -1.35 19.22
N VAL A 263 -3.48 -0.17 18.62
CA VAL A 263 -3.85 1.11 19.25
C VAL A 263 -5.21 1.65 18.78
N ALA A 264 -5.89 0.90 17.91
CA ALA A 264 -7.16 1.28 17.32
C ALA A 264 -8.27 0.28 17.63
N GLN A 265 -9.51 0.66 17.33
CA GLN A 265 -10.68 -0.18 17.49
C GLN A 265 -11.57 -0.13 16.25
N CYS A 266 -12.33 -1.19 16.05
CA CYS A 266 -13.36 -1.29 15.02
C CYS A 266 -14.36 -0.14 15.18
N HIS A 267 -14.53 0.65 14.12
CA HIS A 267 -15.44 1.80 14.14
C HIS A 267 -16.92 1.39 14.26
N GLN A 268 -17.25 0.11 14.03
CA GLN A 268 -18.62 -0.43 14.10
C GLN A 268 -18.95 -1.09 15.45
N CYS A 269 -18.03 -1.87 16.02
CA CYS A 269 -18.30 -2.67 17.22
C CYS A 269 -17.41 -2.35 18.44
N GLY A 270 -16.35 -1.54 18.27
CA GLY A 270 -15.45 -1.14 19.36
C GLY A 270 -14.42 -2.21 19.78
N LYS A 271 -14.40 -3.39 19.13
CA LYS A 271 -13.34 -4.38 19.38
C LYS A 271 -11.97 -3.85 18.96
N PRO A 272 -10.87 -4.15 19.69
CA PRO A 272 -9.53 -3.81 19.25
C PRO A 272 -9.21 -4.41 17.87
N CYS A 273 -8.92 -3.55 16.90
CA CYS A 273 -8.39 -3.90 15.59
C CYS A 273 -7.90 -2.63 14.88
N ASP A 274 -7.03 -2.79 13.90
CA ASP A 274 -6.44 -1.68 13.14
C ASP A 274 -6.42 -1.96 11.61
N ASN A 275 -7.40 -2.76 11.17
CA ASN A 275 -7.61 -3.08 9.77
C ASN A 275 -8.38 -1.97 9.07
N HIS A 276 -7.67 -1.13 8.32
CA HIS A 276 -8.29 -0.19 7.39
C HIS A 276 -9.01 -0.92 6.27
N THR A 277 -10.27 -0.55 6.05
CA THR A 277 -11.16 -1.11 5.03
C THR A 277 -11.77 0.01 4.20
N ASN A 278 -11.76 -0.14 2.88
CA ASN A 278 -12.56 0.70 2.00
C ASN A 278 -13.96 0.10 1.88
N CYS A 279 -14.98 0.94 2.07
CA CYS A 279 -16.36 0.51 1.89
C CYS A 279 -16.58 -0.10 0.50
N ALA A 280 -17.09 -1.34 0.47
CA ALA A 280 -17.34 -2.08 -0.78
C ALA A 280 -18.37 -1.40 -1.70
N ASN A 281 -19.22 -0.52 -1.16
CA ASN A 281 -20.06 0.33 -1.97
C ASN A 281 -19.20 1.35 -2.73
N GLU A 282 -19.05 1.16 -4.05
CA GLU A 282 -18.30 2.05 -4.93
C GLU A 282 -18.80 3.50 -4.94
N ALA A 283 -20.06 3.75 -4.56
CA ALA A 283 -20.55 5.12 -4.41
C ALA A 283 -20.09 5.78 -3.10
N CYS A 284 -19.54 5.02 -2.14
CA CYS A 284 -19.18 5.49 -0.80
C CYS A 284 -17.70 5.83 -0.69
N HIS A 285 -16.80 4.88 -1.00
CA HIS A 285 -15.35 5.01 -0.86
C HIS A 285 -14.85 5.48 0.53
N LEU A 286 -15.66 5.31 1.58
CA LEU A 286 -15.22 5.61 2.94
C LEU A 286 -14.12 4.62 3.35
N LEU A 287 -12.99 5.15 3.82
CA LEU A 287 -11.97 4.37 4.53
C LEU A 287 -12.29 4.39 6.02
N PHE A 288 -12.34 3.24 6.68
CA PHE A 288 -12.66 3.12 8.11
C PHE A 288 -11.98 1.87 8.71
N ILE A 289 -11.99 1.72 10.04
CA ILE A 289 -11.43 0.55 10.70
C ILE A 289 -12.52 -0.50 10.93
N GLN A 290 -12.29 -1.74 10.49
CA GLN A 290 -13.24 -2.83 10.58
C GLN A 290 -12.56 -4.12 11.05
N CYS A 291 -13.08 -4.77 12.10
CA CYS A 291 -12.61 -6.10 12.49
C CYS A 291 -13.16 -7.19 11.55
N ASP A 292 -12.51 -8.35 11.53
CA ASP A 292 -12.85 -9.45 10.61
C ASP A 292 -14.30 -9.90 10.75
N GLU A 293 -14.85 -9.97 11.97
CA GLU A 293 -16.26 -10.38 12.16
C GLU A 293 -17.24 -9.32 11.63
N CYS A 294 -16.90 -8.04 11.74
CA CYS A 294 -17.69 -6.97 11.14
C CYS A 294 -17.53 -6.94 9.61
N ALA A 295 -16.33 -7.23 9.10
CA ALA A 295 -16.08 -7.32 7.66
C ALA A 295 -16.89 -8.45 7.01
N GLU A 296 -16.98 -9.61 7.68
CA GLU A 296 -17.84 -10.71 7.25
C GLU A 296 -19.32 -10.36 7.34
N ALA A 297 -19.78 -9.85 8.49
CA ALA A 297 -21.19 -9.51 8.71
C ALA A 297 -21.70 -8.38 7.81
N MET A 298 -20.85 -7.40 7.51
CA MET A 298 -21.19 -6.20 6.73
C MET A 298 -20.63 -6.26 5.31
N GLN A 299 -20.02 -7.37 4.88
CA GLN A 299 -19.40 -7.53 3.56
C GLN A 299 -18.51 -6.33 3.17
N ASN A 300 -17.62 -5.93 4.07
CA ASN A 300 -16.73 -4.78 3.92
C ASN A 300 -17.45 -3.42 3.73
N THR A 301 -18.70 -3.28 4.15
CA THR A 301 -19.43 -2.01 4.08
C THR A 301 -19.43 -1.27 5.42
N CYS A 302 -19.45 0.06 5.35
CA CYS A 302 -19.41 0.90 6.55
C CYS A 302 -20.75 0.99 7.29
N SER A 303 -21.86 0.72 6.61
CA SER A 303 -23.21 0.90 7.15
C SER A 303 -24.22 -0.06 6.51
N VAL A 304 -25.39 -0.20 7.12
CA VAL A 304 -26.48 -1.05 6.61
C VAL A 304 -26.97 -0.56 5.25
N GLU A 305 -27.04 0.76 5.05
CA GLU A 305 -27.44 1.35 3.78
C GLU A 305 -26.43 1.01 2.68
N CYS A 306 -25.13 0.99 3.00
CA CYS A 306 -24.12 0.55 2.04
C CYS A 306 -24.21 -0.95 1.75
N LEU A 307 -24.51 -1.77 2.76
CA LEU A 307 -24.76 -3.21 2.60
C LEU A 307 -25.94 -3.46 1.67
N GLU A 308 -27.05 -2.75 1.85
CA GLU A 308 -28.23 -2.84 0.98
C GLU A 308 -27.88 -2.47 -0.47
N VAL A 309 -27.12 -1.38 -0.67
CA VAL A 309 -26.74 -0.93 -2.02
C VAL A 309 -25.92 -1.98 -2.77
N ILE A 310 -24.95 -2.66 -2.13
CA ILE A 310 -24.12 -3.66 -2.83
C ILE A 310 -24.90 -4.91 -3.24
N HIS A 311 -26.08 -5.15 -2.64
CA HIS A 311 -26.98 -6.26 -2.99
C HIS A 311 -27.99 -5.91 -4.08
N LEU A 312 -28.07 -4.64 -4.50
CA LEU A 312 -28.91 -4.24 -5.63
C LEU A 312 -28.33 -4.75 -6.95
N PRO A 313 -29.15 -4.92 -8.01
CA PRO A 313 -28.65 -5.20 -9.35
C PRO A 313 -27.61 -4.16 -9.81
N GLU A 314 -26.60 -4.59 -10.57
CA GLU A 314 -25.47 -3.73 -10.97
C GLU A 314 -25.93 -2.46 -11.70
N GLU A 315 -26.98 -2.55 -12.52
CA GLU A 315 -27.56 -1.40 -13.23
C GLU A 315 -28.20 -0.38 -12.27
N GLU A 316 -28.78 -0.83 -11.17
CA GLU A 316 -29.32 0.06 -10.12
C GLU A 316 -28.18 0.69 -9.31
N GLN A 317 -27.14 -0.07 -8.96
CA GLN A 317 -25.94 0.48 -8.32
C GLN A 317 -25.29 1.58 -9.19
N LYS A 318 -25.15 1.31 -10.49
CA LYS A 318 -24.66 2.26 -11.49
C LYS A 318 -25.57 3.49 -11.58
N ALA A 319 -26.88 3.33 -11.53
CA ALA A 319 -27.84 4.44 -11.56
C ALA A 319 -27.70 5.30 -10.30
N LEU A 320 -27.60 4.69 -9.11
CA LEU A 320 -27.44 5.39 -7.84
C LEU A 320 -26.15 6.21 -7.76
N ARG A 321 -25.06 5.75 -8.38
CA ARG A 321 -23.80 6.52 -8.40
C ARG A 321 -23.66 7.49 -9.58
N ARG A 322 -24.57 7.44 -10.56
CA ARG A 322 -24.49 8.27 -11.76
C ARG A 322 -24.65 9.75 -11.41
N GLY A 323 -23.67 10.57 -11.80
CA GLY A 323 -23.70 12.02 -11.56
C GLY A 323 -23.42 12.42 -10.10
N ILE A 324 -23.30 11.47 -9.17
CA ILE A 324 -22.89 11.74 -7.80
C ILE A 324 -21.37 11.74 -7.74
N MET A 325 -20.78 12.93 -7.82
CA MET A 325 -19.42 13.13 -7.33
C MET A 325 -19.49 13.36 -5.83
N LYS A 326 -19.21 12.34 -5.01
CA LYS A 326 -18.96 12.55 -3.58
C LYS A 326 -17.61 13.25 -3.36
N GLY A 327 -17.50 14.48 -3.88
CA GLY A 327 -16.51 15.44 -3.43
C GLY A 327 -16.69 15.62 -1.92
N ASN A 328 -15.59 15.55 -1.19
CA ASN A 328 -15.47 15.70 0.27
C ASN A 328 -15.72 14.46 1.16
N MET A 329 -16.45 13.41 0.76
CA MET A 329 -16.52 12.16 1.56
C MET A 329 -15.24 11.32 1.50
N ILE A 330 -14.42 11.54 0.46
CA ILE A 330 -13.08 10.94 0.32
C ILE A 330 -12.12 11.42 1.44
N PHE A 331 -12.39 12.59 2.06
CA PHE A 331 -11.53 13.18 3.08
C PHE A 331 -11.98 12.87 4.51
N LYS A 332 -13.27 12.60 4.75
CA LYS A 332 -13.82 12.22 6.07
C LYS A 332 -13.63 10.73 6.40
N LYS A 333 -12.42 10.22 6.19
CA LYS A 333 -12.04 8.84 6.55
C LYS A 333 -12.35 8.63 8.04
N GLY A 334 -12.86 7.47 8.43
CA GLY A 334 -13.18 7.13 9.84
C GLY A 334 -14.25 7.96 10.54
N LYS A 335 -14.81 9.01 9.91
CA LYS A 335 -15.67 10.01 10.59
C LYS A 335 -17.14 10.03 10.15
N SER A 336 -17.59 9.09 9.32
CA SER A 336 -18.99 8.99 8.88
C SER A 336 -19.96 8.87 10.06
N ASP A 337 -21.14 9.49 9.98
CA ASP A 337 -22.21 9.40 10.99
C ASP A 337 -22.76 7.99 11.21
N SER A 338 -22.54 7.10 10.26
CA SER A 338 -22.84 5.67 10.40
C SER A 338 -21.90 4.91 11.34
N LEU A 339 -20.73 5.47 11.67
CA LEU A 339 -19.73 4.83 12.52
C LEU A 339 -19.94 5.22 13.98
N LYS A 340 -19.98 4.22 14.86
CA LYS A 340 -20.28 4.41 16.30
C LYS A 340 -19.03 4.80 17.09
N PHE A 341 -17.88 4.22 16.77
CA PHE A 341 -16.65 4.33 17.55
C PHE A 341 -15.59 5.16 16.81
N LYS A 342 -15.87 6.45 16.57
CA LYS A 342 -15.05 7.34 15.72
C LYS A 342 -13.83 7.97 16.41
N LYS A 343 -13.76 7.91 17.75
CA LYS A 343 -12.75 8.60 18.57
C LYS A 343 -11.71 7.66 19.17
N SER A 344 -11.20 6.74 18.37
CA SER A 344 -10.08 5.89 18.78
C SER A 344 -8.83 6.71 19.16
N GLY A 345 -8.60 7.88 18.56
CA GLY A 345 -7.35 8.63 18.72
C GLY A 345 -7.16 9.38 20.05
N GLU A 346 -8.13 10.19 20.50
CA GLU A 346 -7.90 11.10 21.65
C GLU A 346 -8.02 10.38 23.01
N GLU A 347 -9.03 9.52 23.20
CA GLU A 347 -9.31 8.87 24.49
C GLU A 347 -8.45 7.60 24.73
N LEU A 348 -7.84 7.04 23.68
CA LEU A 348 -7.02 5.82 23.74
C LEU A 348 -5.54 6.07 23.40
N SER A 349 -5.13 7.34 23.28
CA SER A 349 -3.77 7.72 22.88
C SER A 349 -2.71 7.14 23.83
N GLY A 350 -1.70 6.48 23.24
CA GLY A 350 -0.54 5.95 23.97
C GLY A 350 -0.71 4.61 24.69
N ILE A 351 -1.86 3.93 24.60
CA ILE A 351 -2.10 2.62 25.23
C ILE A 351 -2.41 1.57 24.16
N ALA A 352 -1.67 0.45 24.17
CA ALA A 352 -2.01 -0.71 23.37
C ALA A 352 -3.30 -1.37 23.94
N LEU A 353 -4.33 -1.47 23.10
CA LEU A 353 -5.62 -2.08 23.44
C LEU A 353 -5.57 -3.60 23.39
N ALA A 354 -4.71 -4.12 22.52
CA ALA A 354 -4.43 -5.54 22.37
C ALA A 354 -3.05 -5.73 21.73
N ALA A 355 -2.56 -6.96 21.73
CA ALA A 355 -1.47 -7.37 20.85
C ALA A 355 -2.06 -8.05 19.61
N ALA A 356 -1.51 -7.74 18.44
CA ALA A 356 -1.83 -8.42 17.21
C ALA A 356 -1.56 -9.92 17.38
N PRO A 357 -2.48 -10.79 16.94
CA PRO A 357 -2.19 -12.21 16.91
C PRO A 357 -0.95 -12.42 16.04
N LYS A 358 0.05 -13.15 16.56
CA LYS A 358 1.26 -13.47 15.79
C LYS A 358 0.83 -14.06 14.45
N ALA A 359 1.12 -13.34 13.37
CA ALA A 359 0.78 -13.79 12.04
C ALA A 359 1.41 -15.18 11.85
N LYS A 360 0.57 -16.21 11.65
CA LYS A 360 1.08 -17.44 11.03
C LYS A 360 1.61 -16.98 9.69
N ALA A 361 2.91 -17.13 9.44
CA ALA A 361 3.51 -16.77 8.17
C ALA A 361 2.62 -17.33 7.05
N LYS A 362 2.00 -16.44 6.26
CA LYS A 362 1.40 -16.86 4.99
C LYS A 362 2.54 -17.50 4.23
N LYS A 363 2.57 -18.83 4.17
CA LYS A 363 3.54 -19.55 3.36
C LYS A 363 3.28 -19.06 1.94
N SER A 364 4.15 -18.18 1.45
CA SER A 364 4.20 -17.82 0.03
C SER A 364 4.51 -19.12 -0.69
N ILE A 365 3.47 -19.73 -1.25
CA ILE A 365 3.62 -20.95 -2.04
C ILE A 365 4.26 -20.48 -3.34
N LYS A 366 5.57 -20.73 -3.50
CA LYS A 366 6.22 -20.48 -4.79
C LYS A 366 5.55 -21.38 -5.80
N LYS A 367 5.13 -20.82 -6.92
CA LYS A 367 4.43 -21.55 -7.97
C LYS A 367 4.93 -21.09 -9.33
N ILE A 368 5.00 -22.00 -10.28
CA ILE A 368 5.34 -21.71 -11.68
C ILE A 368 4.17 -22.11 -12.57
N LEU A 369 3.81 -21.25 -13.50
CA LEU A 369 2.78 -21.55 -14.49
C LEU A 369 3.31 -22.61 -15.46
N ILE A 370 2.64 -23.76 -15.54
CA ILE A 370 3.08 -24.88 -16.40
C ILE A 370 2.12 -25.16 -17.55
N GLY A 371 0.83 -24.79 -17.43
CA GLY A 371 -0.13 -25.05 -18.50
C GLY A 371 -1.48 -24.36 -18.31
N LYS A 372 -2.41 -24.65 -19.21
CA LYS A 372 -3.77 -24.10 -19.22
C LYS A 372 -4.83 -25.18 -19.43
N GLY A 373 -6.03 -24.95 -18.91
CA GLY A 373 -7.19 -25.81 -19.10
C GLY A 373 -7.63 -25.83 -20.57
N GLU A 374 -7.84 -27.02 -21.11
CA GLU A 374 -8.32 -27.22 -22.48
C GLU A 374 -9.73 -27.84 -22.49
N HIS A 375 -10.04 -28.72 -21.54
CA HIS A 375 -11.37 -29.32 -21.45
C HIS A 375 -11.65 -29.95 -20.08
N TYR A 376 -12.93 -30.16 -19.76
CA TYR A 376 -13.33 -30.98 -18.63
C TYR A 376 -14.41 -31.97 -19.05
N TYR A 377 -14.20 -33.25 -18.75
CA TYR A 377 -15.11 -34.35 -19.05
C TYR A 377 -16.00 -34.66 -17.84
N PRO A 378 -17.25 -34.14 -17.76
CA PRO A 378 -18.01 -34.13 -16.51
C PRO A 378 -18.42 -35.52 -16.03
N LYS A 379 -18.67 -36.45 -16.97
CA LYS A 379 -19.05 -37.83 -16.63
C LYS A 379 -17.91 -38.65 -16.04
N ALA A 380 -16.66 -38.30 -16.39
CA ALA A 380 -15.47 -39.03 -15.97
C ALA A 380 -14.71 -38.33 -14.83
N GLY A 381 -15.04 -37.07 -14.52
CA GLY A 381 -14.29 -36.27 -13.54
C GLY A 381 -12.90 -35.85 -14.04
N ILE A 382 -12.64 -35.87 -15.35
CA ILE A 382 -11.30 -35.68 -15.90
C ILE A 382 -11.12 -34.25 -16.40
N GLY A 383 -10.09 -33.57 -15.89
CA GLY A 383 -9.58 -32.32 -16.44
C GLY A 383 -8.50 -32.58 -17.49
N GLN A 384 -8.54 -31.83 -18.58
CA GLN A 384 -7.53 -31.82 -19.63
C GLN A 384 -6.81 -30.47 -19.65
N PHE A 385 -5.49 -30.52 -19.66
CA PHE A 385 -4.61 -29.36 -19.71
C PHE A 385 -3.61 -29.48 -20.85
N LEU A 386 -3.26 -28.34 -21.46
CA LEU A 386 -2.13 -28.23 -22.36
C LEU A 386 -0.94 -27.66 -21.57
N LEU A 387 0.18 -28.39 -21.54
CA LEU A 387 1.41 -27.87 -20.95
C LEU A 387 2.08 -26.89 -21.90
N GLU A 388 2.36 -25.68 -21.40
CA GLU A 388 2.98 -24.60 -22.16
C GLU A 388 4.40 -24.32 -21.70
N ASN A 389 4.73 -24.62 -20.45
CA ASN A 389 6.04 -24.36 -19.85
C ASN A 389 6.41 -25.47 -18.84
N HIS A 390 7.71 -25.71 -18.67
CA HIS A 390 8.28 -26.67 -17.71
C HIS A 390 7.73 -28.11 -17.86
N GLU A 391 8.22 -29.02 -17.00
CA GLU A 391 7.74 -30.40 -16.91
C GLU A 391 6.81 -30.57 -15.71
N LEU A 392 5.86 -31.50 -15.83
CA LEU A 392 5.02 -31.99 -14.76
C LEU A 392 5.32 -33.46 -14.51
N LYS A 393 5.43 -33.87 -13.24
CA LYS A 393 5.68 -35.25 -12.84
C LYS A 393 4.61 -35.75 -11.89
N THR A 394 4.37 -37.06 -11.90
CA THR A 394 3.60 -37.72 -10.84
C THR A 394 4.26 -37.44 -9.48
N GLY A 395 3.47 -37.08 -8.48
CA GLY A 395 3.93 -36.65 -7.15
C GLY A 395 4.13 -35.15 -7.00
N ASP A 396 4.10 -34.36 -8.08
CA ASP A 396 4.14 -32.91 -7.97
C ASP A 396 2.85 -32.37 -7.32
N ARG A 397 3.02 -31.34 -6.49
CA ARG A 397 1.90 -30.51 -6.03
C ARG A 397 1.58 -29.47 -7.09
N ILE A 398 0.32 -29.36 -7.45
CA ILE A 398 -0.17 -28.41 -8.44
C ILE A 398 -1.27 -27.54 -7.85
N LEU A 399 -1.38 -26.33 -8.37
CA LEU A 399 -2.46 -25.40 -8.09
C LEU A 399 -3.21 -25.15 -9.39
N ILE A 400 -4.52 -25.44 -9.39
CA ILE A 400 -5.42 -25.05 -10.47
C ILE A 400 -6.13 -23.77 -10.04
N SER A 401 -5.98 -22.72 -10.83
CA SER A 401 -6.50 -21.39 -10.50
C SER A 401 -7.30 -20.81 -11.65
N GLY A 402 -8.50 -20.32 -11.37
CA GLY A 402 -9.29 -19.61 -12.35
C GLY A 402 -10.47 -18.83 -11.75
N PRO A 403 -11.06 -17.88 -12.51
CA PRO A 403 -12.01 -16.89 -11.98
C PRO A 403 -13.23 -17.50 -11.28
N SER A 404 -13.77 -18.60 -11.83
CA SER A 404 -14.91 -19.31 -11.24
C SER A 404 -14.51 -20.49 -10.36
N THR A 405 -13.32 -21.03 -10.58
CA THR A 405 -12.85 -22.26 -9.95
C THR A 405 -12.18 -21.96 -8.60
N GLY A 406 -11.74 -20.72 -8.38
CA GLY A 406 -10.95 -20.36 -7.20
C GLY A 406 -9.54 -20.95 -7.30
N ASN A 407 -8.92 -21.16 -6.14
CA ASN A 407 -7.60 -21.75 -6.01
C ASN A 407 -7.74 -23.16 -5.41
N GLU A 408 -7.48 -24.17 -6.21
CA GLU A 408 -7.60 -25.58 -5.82
C GLU A 408 -6.25 -26.27 -5.90
N GLU A 409 -5.76 -26.77 -4.76
CA GLU A 409 -4.49 -27.48 -4.66
C GLU A 409 -4.70 -29.00 -4.69
N ILE A 410 -3.97 -29.69 -5.56
CA ILE A 410 -3.98 -31.15 -5.62
C ILE A 410 -2.57 -31.72 -5.79
N MET A 411 -2.39 -32.99 -5.43
CA MET A 411 -1.19 -33.75 -5.77
C MET A 411 -1.48 -34.59 -7.01
N VAL A 412 -0.54 -34.63 -7.96
CA VAL A 412 -0.69 -35.46 -9.16
C VAL A 412 -0.43 -36.92 -8.79
N GLU A 413 -1.47 -37.69 -8.51
CA GLU A 413 -1.34 -39.12 -8.19
C GLU A 413 -1.17 -39.98 -9.45
N GLN A 414 -1.88 -39.61 -10.53
CA GLN A 414 -1.83 -40.30 -11.81
C GLN A 414 -2.21 -39.32 -12.92
N MET A 415 -1.50 -39.38 -14.04
CA MET A 415 -1.82 -38.61 -15.23
C MET A 415 -1.67 -39.42 -16.51
N PHE A 416 -2.39 -39.00 -17.54
CA PHE A 416 -2.23 -39.49 -18.90
C PHE A 416 -1.67 -38.36 -19.76
N VAL A 417 -0.65 -38.67 -20.53
CA VAL A 417 0.04 -37.74 -21.42
C VAL A 417 -0.21 -38.19 -22.84
N ASN A 418 -0.88 -37.35 -23.63
CA ASN A 418 -1.33 -37.64 -24.99
C ASN A 418 -2.11 -38.98 -25.10
N GLY A 419 -2.90 -39.30 -24.06
CA GLY A 419 -3.76 -40.48 -24.01
C GLY A 419 -3.09 -41.76 -23.50
N LYS A 420 -1.83 -41.72 -23.03
CA LYS A 420 -1.15 -42.87 -22.41
C LYS A 420 -0.74 -42.54 -20.99
N ILE A 421 -0.77 -43.53 -20.10
CA ILE A 421 -0.25 -43.38 -18.74
C ILE A 421 1.25 -43.06 -18.84
N ALA A 422 1.67 -41.98 -18.19
CA ALA A 422 3.07 -41.59 -18.12
C ALA A 422 3.34 -40.80 -16.84
N ASP A 423 4.56 -40.92 -16.32
CA ASP A 423 4.98 -40.27 -15.07
C ASP A 423 5.57 -38.88 -15.27
N THR A 424 5.78 -38.46 -16.52
CA THR A 424 6.32 -37.15 -16.86
C THR A 424 5.65 -36.60 -18.10
N ALA A 425 5.31 -35.32 -18.07
CA ALA A 425 4.74 -34.57 -19.17
C ALA A 425 5.58 -33.32 -19.40
N THR A 426 5.74 -32.93 -20.66
CA THR A 426 6.62 -31.83 -21.09
C THR A 426 5.83 -30.78 -21.88
N LYS A 427 6.48 -29.66 -22.19
CA LYS A 427 5.89 -28.59 -22.99
C LYS A 427 5.34 -29.13 -24.32
N GLY A 428 4.07 -28.83 -24.59
CA GLY A 428 3.34 -29.26 -25.78
C GLY A 428 2.45 -30.47 -25.56
N ASP A 429 2.61 -31.18 -24.44
CA ASP A 429 1.81 -32.36 -24.15
C ASP A 429 0.41 -32.01 -23.64
N LYS A 430 -0.55 -32.86 -23.99
CA LYS A 430 -1.90 -32.86 -23.43
C LYS A 430 -1.95 -33.79 -22.24
N VAL A 431 -2.18 -33.22 -21.07
CA VAL A 431 -2.25 -33.95 -19.80
C VAL A 431 -3.71 -34.07 -19.39
N THR A 432 -4.14 -35.30 -19.09
CA THR A 432 -5.44 -35.54 -18.45
C THR A 432 -5.25 -36.18 -17.08
N MET A 433 -6.02 -35.72 -16.10
CA MET A 433 -6.00 -36.24 -14.72
C MET A 433 -7.38 -36.14 -14.09
N ASN A 434 -7.62 -36.96 -13.07
CA ASN A 434 -8.87 -36.94 -12.31
C ASN A 434 -8.89 -35.72 -11.36
N LEU A 435 -10.00 -34.99 -11.33
CA LEU A 435 -10.18 -33.79 -10.52
C LEU A 435 -11.48 -33.85 -9.71
N PRO A 436 -11.48 -33.47 -8.43
CA PRO A 436 -12.71 -33.45 -7.62
C PRO A 436 -13.64 -32.27 -7.95
N PHE A 437 -13.23 -31.37 -8.85
CA PHE A 437 -13.97 -30.17 -9.23
C PHE A 437 -13.91 -29.93 -10.74
N ARG A 438 -14.82 -29.08 -11.23
CA ARG A 438 -14.99 -28.78 -12.65
C ARG A 438 -14.11 -27.60 -13.09
N ILE A 439 -13.16 -27.85 -14.00
CA ILE A 439 -12.34 -26.79 -14.58
C ILE A 439 -13.02 -26.04 -15.74
N ARG A 440 -12.49 -24.88 -16.09
CA ARG A 440 -12.83 -24.03 -17.24
C ARG A 440 -11.63 -23.85 -18.16
N LEU A 441 -11.90 -23.38 -19.37
CA LEU A 441 -10.87 -23.00 -20.36
C LEU A 441 -9.97 -21.86 -19.87
N SER A 442 -10.50 -21.02 -18.98
CA SER A 442 -9.77 -19.93 -18.32
C SER A 442 -8.81 -20.41 -17.23
N ASP A 443 -8.96 -21.66 -16.78
CA ASP A 443 -8.21 -22.14 -15.62
C ASP A 443 -6.76 -22.41 -16.02
N LYS A 444 -5.86 -22.07 -15.11
CA LYS A 444 -4.42 -22.20 -15.28
C LYS A 444 -3.90 -23.27 -14.34
N LEU A 445 -2.90 -23.99 -14.83
CA LEU A 445 -2.23 -25.04 -14.10
C LEU A 445 -0.84 -24.54 -13.67
N PHE A 446 -0.62 -24.47 -12.37
CA PHE A 446 0.65 -24.13 -11.77
C PHE A 446 1.26 -25.34 -11.07
N LYS A 447 2.58 -25.49 -11.12
CA LYS A 447 3.34 -26.39 -10.26
C LYS A 447 3.82 -25.63 -9.04
N ILE A 448 3.54 -26.15 -7.85
CA ILE A 448 4.03 -25.62 -6.59
C ILE A 448 5.49 -26.05 -6.42
N ILE A 449 6.35 -25.09 -6.12
CA ILE A 449 7.75 -25.26 -5.78
C ILE A 449 7.90 -24.96 -4.28
N GLU A 450 8.64 -25.78 -3.56
CA GLU A 450 8.94 -25.53 -2.14
C GLU A 450 9.94 -24.39 -1.91
#